data_AF-A0A3L6ZQE1-F1
#
_entry.id   AF-A0A3L6ZQE1-F1
#
_cell.length_a   1.000
_cell.length_b   1.000
_cell.length_c   1.000
_cell.angle_alpha   90.00
_cell.angle_beta   90.00
_cell.angle_gamma   90.00
#
_symmetry.space_group_name_H-M   'P 1'
#
loop_
_entity.id
_entity.type
_entity.pdbx_description
1 polymer ?
#
loop_
_entity_poly.entity_id
_entity_poly.type
_entity_poly.pdbx_seq_one_letter_code
_entity_poly.pdbx_strand_id
1 'polypeptide(L)'
;MVMIDDPSRAYADLARRIKRLENASPLGYSSVSRGAVEILSQDGLIVEGSASVTGLLKGSGTLNWTGPANLNGKVSVGGNISATGTAEFGGKTTISGDADVSGKLNVTGDTRLRANTRIEGKATVEDDLTVTGGGKIKVGPSMVLDPSVASGAVVFSNGAQVFTNGNSIQIYKGSGVVQITNTEAVIQFGSYSVILNGSGIRLGGVGTGGSGVTALGITSDGYVRKMS
;
A
#
# COMPACT_ATOMS: atom_id res chain seq x y z
N MET A 1 93.52 37.57 -25.46
CA MET A 1 92.79 38.04 -24.26
C MET A 1 91.38 38.35 -24.71
N VAL A 2 90.46 37.39 -24.53
CA VAL A 2 89.06 37.54 -24.97
C VAL A 2 88.42 38.58 -24.06
N MET A 3 87.94 39.66 -24.67
CA MET A 3 87.25 40.76 -23.99
C MET A 3 86.05 40.18 -23.24
N ILE A 4 86.08 40.27 -21.91
CA ILE A 4 84.93 39.93 -21.07
C ILE A 4 83.82 40.91 -21.44
N ASP A 5 82.70 40.39 -21.92
CA ASP A 5 81.48 41.15 -22.17
C ASP A 5 81.15 42.05 -20.97
N ASP A 6 80.77 43.30 -21.24
CA ASP A 6 80.39 44.29 -20.23
C ASP A 6 79.39 43.69 -19.22
N PRO A 7 79.80 43.47 -17.94
CA PRO A 7 78.98 42.81 -16.94
C PRO A 7 77.63 43.52 -16.75
N SER A 8 77.62 44.85 -16.89
CA SER A 8 76.42 45.67 -16.68
C SER A 8 75.30 45.34 -17.65
N ARG A 9 75.62 44.97 -18.90
CA ARG A 9 74.64 44.54 -19.91
C ARG A 9 74.04 43.19 -19.56
N ALA A 10 74.85 42.27 -19.05
CA ALA A 10 74.39 40.96 -18.58
C ALA A 10 73.45 41.10 -17.38
N TYR A 11 73.77 41.98 -16.42
CA TYR A 11 72.88 42.29 -15.29
C TYR A 11 71.56 42.92 -15.74
N ALA A 12 71.59 43.86 -16.70
CA ALA A 12 70.38 44.47 -17.25
C ALA A 12 69.49 43.48 -18.03
N ASP A 13 70.08 42.49 -18.69
CA ASP A 13 69.32 41.42 -19.35
C ASP A 13 68.69 40.44 -18.34
N LEU A 14 69.44 40.04 -17.32
CA LEU A 14 68.92 39.22 -16.21
C LEU A 14 67.76 39.92 -15.49
N ALA A 15 67.90 41.21 -15.17
CA ALA A 15 66.83 41.99 -14.54
C ALA A 15 65.56 42.02 -15.41
N ARG A 16 65.69 42.12 -16.74
CA ARG A 16 64.55 42.05 -17.67
C ARG A 16 63.94 40.66 -17.78
N ARG A 17 64.74 39.58 -17.71
CA ARG A 17 64.24 38.20 -17.70
C ARG A 17 63.49 37.89 -16.39
N ILE A 18 64.03 38.33 -15.25
CA ILE A 18 63.38 38.19 -13.94
C ILE A 18 62.04 38.93 -13.93
N LYS A 19 62.01 40.21 -14.34
CA LYS A 19 60.76 40.97 -14.42
C LYS A 19 59.73 40.34 -15.36
N ARG A 20 60.17 39.65 -16.43
CA ARG A 20 59.26 38.89 -17.30
C ARG A 20 58.73 37.63 -16.61
N LEU A 21 59.55 36.89 -15.88
CA LEU A 21 59.11 35.72 -15.13
C LEU A 21 58.16 36.08 -13.99
N GLU A 22 58.41 37.19 -13.30
CA GLU A 22 57.56 37.71 -12.23
C GLU A 22 56.16 38.12 -12.74
N ASN A 23 56.03 38.50 -14.01
CA ASN A 23 54.78 38.96 -14.61
C ASN A 23 54.18 37.98 -15.63
N ALA A 24 54.84 36.84 -15.89
CA ALA A 24 54.34 35.84 -16.81
C ALA A 24 53.28 34.97 -16.14
N SER A 25 52.25 34.59 -16.88
CA SER A 25 51.38 33.49 -16.45
C SER A 25 52.22 32.22 -16.30
N PRO A 26 52.21 31.55 -15.13
CA PRO A 26 53.07 30.39 -14.88
C PRO A 26 52.70 29.17 -15.75
N LEU A 27 51.49 29.11 -16.29
CA LEU A 27 51.02 28.07 -17.22
C LEU A 27 50.33 28.71 -18.44
N GLY A 28 50.47 28.08 -19.61
CA GLY A 28 49.75 28.49 -20.83
C GLY A 28 48.23 28.42 -20.64
N TYR A 29 47.50 29.37 -21.23
CA TYR A 29 46.04 29.49 -21.10
C TYR A 29 45.54 29.60 -19.64
N SER A 30 46.39 30.09 -18.73
CA SER A 30 46.01 30.34 -17.34
C SER A 30 46.30 31.77 -16.92
N SER A 31 45.58 32.23 -15.89
CA SER A 31 45.90 33.48 -15.20
C SER A 31 45.71 33.32 -13.70
N VAL A 32 46.42 34.13 -12.92
CA VAL A 32 46.11 34.32 -11.50
C VAL A 32 45.47 35.69 -11.37
N SER A 33 44.17 35.72 -11.09
CA SER A 33 43.42 36.96 -10.94
C SER A 33 42.63 36.92 -9.63
N ARG A 34 42.67 38.02 -8.85
CA ARG A 34 41.94 38.16 -7.57
C ARG A 34 42.16 36.99 -6.59
N GLY A 35 43.35 36.37 -6.61
CA GLY A 35 43.70 35.25 -5.74
C GLY A 35 43.22 33.86 -6.20
N ALA A 36 42.63 33.74 -7.39
CA ALA A 36 42.23 32.47 -7.98
C ALA A 36 43.09 32.13 -9.21
N VAL A 37 43.29 30.82 -9.44
CA VAL A 37 43.83 30.30 -10.70
C VAL A 37 42.65 30.10 -11.66
N GLU A 38 42.68 30.76 -12.81
CA GLU A 38 41.73 30.56 -13.90
C GLU A 38 42.42 29.79 -15.04
N ILE A 39 41.79 28.74 -15.56
CA ILE A 39 42.27 27.93 -16.69
C ILE A 39 41.24 28.04 -17.81
N LEU A 40 41.66 28.55 -18.97
CA LEU A 40 40.84 28.79 -20.16
C LEU A 40 41.17 27.80 -21.29
N SER A 41 41.83 26.68 -20.97
CA SER A 41 42.07 25.58 -21.91
C SER A 41 40.75 24.97 -22.39
N GLN A 42 40.70 24.55 -23.65
CA GLN A 42 39.53 23.83 -24.20
C GLN A 42 39.30 22.48 -23.49
N ASP A 43 40.38 21.82 -23.06
CA ASP A 43 40.33 20.56 -22.33
C ASP A 43 40.06 20.74 -20.81
N GLY A 44 40.01 22.00 -20.34
CA GLY A 44 39.83 22.32 -18.93
C GLY A 44 41.00 21.93 -18.03
N LEU A 45 40.70 21.50 -16.80
CA LEU A 45 41.67 20.99 -15.83
C LEU A 45 41.69 19.46 -15.89
N ILE A 46 42.81 18.90 -16.35
CA ILE A 46 43.09 17.46 -16.27
C ILE A 46 43.89 17.19 -15.00
N VAL A 47 43.45 16.26 -14.17
CA VAL A 47 44.17 15.81 -12.97
C VAL A 47 44.51 14.34 -13.11
N GLU A 48 45.78 14.05 -13.39
CA GLU A 48 46.32 12.69 -13.33
C GLU A 48 46.70 12.37 -11.89
N GLY A 49 45.80 11.70 -11.17
CA GLY A 49 45.99 11.34 -9.76
C GLY A 49 44.79 11.74 -8.90
N SER A 50 45.06 12.39 -7.77
CA SER A 50 44.03 12.80 -6.81
C SER A 50 43.87 14.31 -6.77
N ALA A 51 42.62 14.77 -6.67
CA ALA A 51 42.27 16.14 -6.34
C ALA A 51 41.51 16.13 -5.00
N SER A 52 41.80 17.10 -4.14
CA SER A 52 41.06 17.33 -2.90
C SER A 52 40.50 18.75 -2.91
N VAL A 53 39.20 18.88 -2.63
CA VAL A 53 38.52 20.16 -2.48
C VAL A 53 37.91 20.18 -1.09
N THR A 54 38.47 20.97 -0.19
CA THR A 54 37.98 21.10 1.21
C THR A 54 36.89 22.15 1.37
N GLY A 55 36.66 22.96 0.33
CA GLY A 55 35.63 23.99 0.29
C GLY A 55 34.47 23.65 -0.65
N LEU A 56 33.76 24.69 -1.09
CA LEU A 56 32.66 24.56 -2.04
C LEU A 56 33.18 24.24 -3.44
N LEU A 57 32.75 23.11 -4.01
CA LEU A 57 32.82 22.85 -5.44
C LEU A 57 31.48 23.26 -6.06
N LYS A 58 31.47 24.34 -6.84
CA LYS A 58 30.31 24.78 -7.62
C LYS A 58 30.62 24.62 -9.10
N GLY A 59 29.78 23.87 -9.80
CA GLY A 59 29.87 23.68 -11.24
C GLY A 59 28.50 23.79 -11.90
N SER A 60 28.51 24.09 -13.18
CA SER A 60 27.35 23.97 -14.07
C SER A 60 27.67 22.93 -15.13
N GLY A 61 26.73 22.05 -15.45
CA GLY A 61 26.92 20.98 -16.43
C GLY A 61 26.81 19.58 -15.83
N THR A 62 27.37 18.60 -16.53
CA THR A 62 27.27 17.19 -16.18
C THR A 62 28.50 16.75 -15.37
N LEU A 63 28.26 16.05 -14.26
CA LEU A 63 29.29 15.31 -13.54
C LEU A 63 29.17 13.82 -13.93
N ASN A 64 30.10 13.32 -14.73
CA ASN A 64 30.21 11.90 -15.05
C ASN A 64 31.22 11.24 -14.09
N TRP A 65 30.76 10.27 -13.31
CA TRP A 65 31.59 9.53 -12.36
C TRP A 65 31.40 8.02 -12.57
N THR A 66 32.49 7.30 -12.80
CA THR A 66 32.46 5.87 -13.17
C THR A 66 32.82 4.94 -12.00
N GLY A 67 33.13 5.50 -10.83
CA GLY A 67 33.45 4.76 -9.62
C GLY A 67 32.35 4.83 -8.54
N PRO A 68 32.58 4.25 -7.37
CA PRO A 68 31.72 4.50 -6.21
C PRO A 68 31.82 5.97 -5.79
N ALA A 69 30.70 6.57 -5.42
CA ALA A 69 30.64 7.90 -4.84
C ALA A 69 30.02 7.81 -3.44
N ASN A 70 30.70 8.37 -2.44
CA ASN A 70 30.15 8.51 -1.10
C ASN A 70 29.80 9.99 -0.87
N LEU A 71 28.51 10.29 -0.80
CA LEU A 71 27.99 11.61 -0.54
C LEU A 71 27.46 11.66 0.90
N ASN A 72 28.22 12.30 1.79
CA ASN A 72 27.80 12.48 3.18
C ASN A 72 27.00 13.77 3.34
N GLY A 73 25.83 13.66 3.97
CA GLY A 73 24.92 14.79 4.21
C GLY A 73 23.71 14.79 3.29
N LYS A 74 23.03 15.94 3.21
CA LYS A 74 21.79 16.07 2.42
C LYS A 74 22.11 16.12 0.93
N VAL A 75 21.61 15.15 0.19
CA VAL A 75 21.64 15.16 -1.28
C VAL A 75 20.26 15.54 -1.81
N SER A 76 20.22 16.48 -2.76
CA SER A 76 19.00 16.87 -3.46
C SER A 76 19.20 16.65 -4.95
N VAL A 77 18.36 15.81 -5.55
CA VAL A 77 18.37 15.54 -6.99
C VAL A 77 17.09 16.14 -7.57
N GLY A 78 17.22 17.13 -8.45
CA GLY A 78 16.08 17.82 -9.07
C GLY A 78 15.44 17.08 -10.25
N GLY A 79 15.84 15.83 -10.49
CA GLY A 79 15.40 15.02 -11.63
C GLY A 79 15.29 13.55 -11.25
N ASN A 80 15.29 12.68 -12.26
CA ASN A 80 15.12 11.25 -12.07
C ASN A 80 16.35 10.60 -11.44
N ILE A 81 16.11 9.65 -10.54
CA ILE A 81 17.13 8.74 -10.03
C ILE A 81 16.82 7.37 -10.63
N SER A 82 17.78 6.79 -11.36
CA SER A 82 17.70 5.43 -11.87
C SER A 82 18.80 4.61 -11.21
N ALA A 83 18.41 3.61 -10.43
CA ALA A 83 19.33 2.62 -9.86
C ALA A 83 19.07 1.28 -10.55
N THR A 84 20.07 0.73 -11.24
CA THR A 84 19.97 -0.57 -11.91
C THR A 84 20.32 -1.74 -10.98
N GLY A 85 21.00 -1.45 -9.87
CA GLY A 85 21.25 -2.40 -8.79
C GLY A 85 20.29 -2.19 -7.61
N THR A 86 20.66 -2.75 -6.46
CA THR A 86 19.90 -2.56 -5.20
C THR A 86 19.98 -1.10 -4.76
N ALA A 87 18.82 -0.52 -4.42
CA ALA A 87 18.73 0.76 -3.73
C ALA A 87 18.13 0.53 -2.34
N GLU A 88 18.87 0.93 -1.30
CA GLU A 88 18.41 0.88 0.08
C GLU A 88 18.11 2.30 0.55
N PHE A 89 16.87 2.53 1.00
CA PHE A 89 16.46 3.81 1.55
C PHE A 89 16.23 3.66 3.05
N GLY A 90 17.18 4.15 3.84
CA GLY A 90 17.04 4.22 5.29
C GLY A 90 16.06 5.30 5.72
N GLY A 91 15.18 4.99 6.67
CA GLY A 91 14.24 5.95 7.25
C GLY A 91 12.97 6.15 6.42
N LYS A 92 12.32 7.31 6.62
CA LYS A 92 11.02 7.62 5.99
C LYS A 92 11.21 7.96 4.51
N THR A 93 10.63 7.14 3.64
CA THR A 93 10.50 7.43 2.21
C THR A 93 9.09 7.94 1.91
N THR A 94 8.97 8.98 1.10
CA THR A 94 7.69 9.49 0.61
C THR A 94 7.71 9.47 -0.91
N ILE A 95 6.76 8.76 -1.51
CA ILE A 95 6.54 8.75 -2.96
C ILE A 95 5.23 9.51 -3.18
N SER A 96 5.30 10.63 -3.89
CA SER A 96 4.12 11.47 -4.15
C SER A 96 3.36 11.07 -5.40
N GLY A 97 3.96 10.26 -6.28
CA GLY A 97 3.35 9.70 -7.47
C GLY A 97 3.07 8.21 -7.34
N ASP A 98 2.87 7.56 -8.49
CA ASP A 98 2.63 6.12 -8.55
C ASP A 98 3.90 5.34 -8.22
N ALA A 99 3.73 4.20 -7.55
CA ALA A 99 4.77 3.23 -7.27
C ALA A 99 4.34 1.88 -7.83
N ASP A 100 5.13 1.34 -8.76
CA ASP A 100 4.96 -0.01 -9.26
C ASP A 100 6.04 -0.91 -8.63
N VAL A 101 5.59 -2.03 -8.04
CA VAL A 101 6.46 -3.05 -7.47
C VAL A 101 6.12 -4.37 -8.16
N SER A 102 6.92 -4.72 -9.17
CA SER A 102 6.75 -5.96 -9.94
C SER A 102 7.19 -7.22 -9.17
N GLY A 103 7.97 -7.04 -8.12
CA GLY A 103 8.45 -8.10 -7.24
C GLY A 103 7.57 -8.33 -6.02
N LYS A 104 8.07 -9.14 -5.07
CA LYS A 104 7.43 -9.30 -3.76
C LYS A 104 7.55 -8.01 -2.96
N LEU A 105 6.43 -7.54 -2.43
CA LEU A 105 6.39 -6.46 -1.45
C LEU A 105 6.15 -7.07 -0.06
N ASN A 106 7.08 -6.86 0.87
CA ASN A 106 6.90 -7.22 2.28
C ASN A 106 6.74 -5.93 3.10
N VAL A 107 5.59 -5.76 3.74
CA VAL A 107 5.30 -4.65 4.63
C VAL A 107 5.03 -5.21 6.02
N THR A 108 5.88 -4.86 6.98
CA THR A 108 5.82 -5.40 8.35
C THR A 108 5.08 -4.49 9.32
N GLY A 109 4.75 -3.26 8.91
CA GLY A 109 4.00 -2.29 9.70
C GLY A 109 2.60 -2.04 9.15
N ASP A 110 1.88 -1.17 9.85
CA ASP A 110 0.50 -0.81 9.49
C ASP A 110 0.41 -0.22 8.08
N THR A 111 -0.54 -0.74 7.32
CA THR A 111 -0.81 -0.28 5.95
C THR A 111 -2.18 0.36 5.89
N ARG A 112 -2.25 1.61 5.41
CA ARG A 112 -3.51 2.33 5.18
C ARG A 112 -3.71 2.63 3.71
N LEU A 113 -4.66 1.94 3.09
CA LEU A 113 -5.08 2.15 1.70
C LEU A 113 -6.37 2.97 1.70
N ARG A 114 -6.39 4.13 1.02
CA ARG A 114 -7.55 5.04 0.99
C ARG A 114 -8.49 4.79 -0.20
N ALA A 115 -8.04 4.03 -1.19
CA ALA A 115 -8.78 3.75 -2.41
C ALA A 115 -9.08 2.25 -2.54
N ASN A 116 -9.69 1.86 -3.66
CA ASN A 116 -9.99 0.47 -3.96
C ASN A 116 -8.72 -0.38 -3.96
N THR A 117 -8.77 -1.53 -3.30
CA THR A 117 -7.68 -2.52 -3.27
C THR A 117 -8.13 -3.77 -4.00
N ARG A 118 -7.34 -4.23 -4.95
CA ARG A 118 -7.56 -5.49 -5.68
C ARG A 118 -6.46 -6.48 -5.30
N ILE A 119 -6.88 -7.65 -4.84
CA ILE A 119 -5.98 -8.78 -4.53
C ILE A 119 -6.41 -9.93 -5.44
N GLU A 120 -5.53 -10.33 -6.36
CA GLU A 120 -5.81 -11.44 -7.28
C GLU A 120 -5.37 -12.80 -6.72
N GLY A 121 -4.45 -12.77 -5.75
CA GLY A 121 -3.96 -13.95 -5.04
C GLY A 121 -4.75 -14.26 -3.77
N LYS A 122 -4.22 -15.21 -3.00
CA LYS A 122 -4.75 -15.54 -1.67
C LYS A 122 -4.53 -14.38 -0.71
N ALA A 123 -5.54 -14.05 0.08
CA ALA A 123 -5.44 -13.16 1.22
C ALA A 123 -5.78 -13.96 2.49
N THR A 124 -4.95 -13.80 3.52
CA THR A 124 -5.21 -14.31 4.86
C THR A 124 -5.38 -13.10 5.78
N VAL A 125 -6.45 -13.09 6.57
CA VAL A 125 -6.65 -12.14 7.68
C VAL A 125 -6.55 -12.97 8.95
N GLU A 126 -5.57 -12.66 9.80
CA GLU A 126 -5.30 -13.45 11.01
C GLU A 126 -6.20 -13.07 12.19
N ASP A 127 -6.78 -11.88 12.14
CA ASP A 127 -7.70 -11.33 13.15
C ASP A 127 -9.03 -10.93 12.49
N ASP A 128 -9.82 -10.11 13.14
CA ASP A 128 -11.14 -9.68 12.67
C ASP A 128 -11.09 -8.83 11.40
N LEU A 129 -11.98 -9.16 10.45
CA LEU A 129 -12.29 -8.31 9.30
C LEU A 129 -13.51 -7.45 9.60
N THR A 130 -13.29 -6.17 9.89
CA THR A 130 -14.40 -5.20 10.04
C THR A 130 -14.77 -4.57 8.70
N VAL A 131 -16.02 -4.75 8.28
CA VAL A 131 -16.57 -4.15 7.06
C VAL A 131 -17.57 -3.05 7.45
N THR A 132 -17.28 -1.80 7.09
CA THR A 132 -18.10 -0.62 7.44
C THR A 132 -18.73 0.01 6.19
N GLY A 133 -19.57 1.04 6.38
CA GLY A 133 -20.15 1.81 5.27
C GLY A 133 -21.11 1.03 4.37
N GLY A 134 -21.70 -0.06 4.87
CA GLY A 134 -22.59 -0.93 4.09
C GLY A 134 -21.87 -1.89 3.14
N GLY A 135 -20.56 -2.11 3.33
CA GLY A 135 -19.80 -3.08 2.55
C GLY A 135 -20.36 -4.51 2.69
N LYS A 136 -20.18 -5.30 1.63
CA LYS A 136 -20.69 -6.69 1.52
C LYS A 136 -19.53 -7.65 1.35
N ILE A 137 -19.65 -8.86 1.90
CA ILE A 137 -18.69 -9.95 1.64
C ILE A 137 -19.35 -10.93 0.66
N LYS A 138 -18.83 -10.98 -0.56
CA LYS A 138 -19.30 -11.91 -1.60
C LYS A 138 -18.45 -13.17 -1.56
N VAL A 139 -19.09 -14.32 -1.45
CA VAL A 139 -18.43 -15.64 -1.46
C VAL A 139 -18.87 -16.38 -2.71
N GLY A 140 -18.02 -16.34 -3.71
CA GLY A 140 -18.35 -16.83 -5.05
C GLY A 140 -19.57 -16.09 -5.65
N PRO A 141 -20.25 -16.71 -6.64
CA PRO A 141 -21.42 -16.11 -7.28
C PRO A 141 -22.73 -16.29 -6.49
N SER A 142 -22.73 -17.14 -5.47
CA SER A 142 -23.97 -17.69 -4.91
C SER A 142 -24.30 -17.22 -3.49
N MET A 143 -23.38 -16.55 -2.79
CA MET A 143 -23.60 -16.15 -1.39
C MET A 143 -23.03 -14.75 -1.12
N VAL A 144 -23.79 -13.94 -0.38
CA VAL A 144 -23.39 -12.60 0.04
C VAL A 144 -23.76 -12.40 1.50
N LEU A 145 -22.82 -11.92 2.31
CA LEU A 145 -23.11 -11.31 3.61
C LEU A 145 -23.48 -9.85 3.34
N ASP A 146 -24.74 -9.51 3.61
CA ASP A 146 -25.33 -8.23 3.23
C ASP A 146 -25.97 -7.55 4.45
N PRO A 147 -25.36 -6.46 4.98
CA PRO A 147 -25.93 -5.73 6.11
C PRO A 147 -27.22 -4.97 5.75
N SER A 148 -27.53 -4.79 4.46
CA SER A 148 -28.73 -4.06 4.01
C SER A 148 -29.98 -4.92 3.92
N VAL A 149 -29.87 -6.25 3.98
CA VAL A 149 -31.00 -7.18 3.89
C VAL A 149 -31.39 -7.63 5.30
N ALA A 150 -32.65 -7.45 5.67
CA ALA A 150 -33.20 -7.86 6.97
C ALA A 150 -32.39 -7.41 8.20
N SER A 151 -31.73 -6.23 8.12
CA SER A 151 -30.79 -5.70 9.13
C SER A 151 -29.51 -6.52 9.33
N GLY A 152 -29.17 -7.39 8.39
CA GLY A 152 -28.01 -8.27 8.42
C GLY A 152 -28.39 -9.70 8.06
N ALA A 153 -28.09 -10.11 6.81
CA ALA A 153 -28.41 -11.43 6.32
C ALA A 153 -27.25 -12.08 5.57
N VAL A 154 -27.21 -13.41 5.62
CA VAL A 154 -26.58 -14.23 4.58
C VAL A 154 -27.63 -14.45 3.50
N VAL A 155 -27.35 -13.97 2.29
CA VAL A 155 -28.26 -14.02 1.14
C VAL A 155 -27.67 -14.96 0.09
N PHE A 156 -28.50 -15.89 -0.39
CA PHE A 156 -28.14 -16.82 -1.45
C PHE A 156 -28.73 -16.40 -2.79
N SER A 157 -28.06 -16.73 -3.90
CA SER A 157 -28.48 -16.35 -5.27
C SER A 157 -29.84 -16.92 -5.68
N ASN A 158 -30.26 -18.02 -5.07
CA ASN A 158 -31.61 -18.58 -5.25
C ASN A 158 -32.69 -17.80 -4.47
N GLY A 159 -32.34 -16.73 -3.75
CA GLY A 159 -33.25 -15.93 -2.93
C GLY A 159 -33.52 -16.50 -1.53
N ALA A 160 -32.84 -17.57 -1.12
CA ALA A 160 -32.84 -17.99 0.28
C ALA A 160 -32.09 -16.97 1.14
N GLN A 161 -32.49 -16.82 2.40
CA GLN A 161 -31.86 -15.91 3.34
C GLN A 161 -31.75 -16.58 4.71
N VAL A 162 -30.66 -16.32 5.42
CA VAL A 162 -30.51 -16.62 6.85
C VAL A 162 -30.21 -15.31 7.55
N PHE A 163 -31.03 -14.92 8.51
CA PHE A 163 -30.89 -13.63 9.17
C PHE A 163 -31.41 -13.69 10.60
N THR A 164 -31.08 -12.65 11.34
CA THR A 164 -31.68 -12.34 12.63
C THR A 164 -32.33 -10.96 12.55
N ASN A 165 -33.56 -10.85 13.01
CA ASN A 165 -34.03 -9.59 13.57
C ASN A 165 -33.90 -9.74 15.09
N GLY A 166 -33.69 -8.70 15.87
CA GLY A 166 -33.30 -8.81 17.30
C GLY A 166 -34.16 -9.72 18.22
N ASN A 167 -35.26 -10.29 17.71
CA ASN A 167 -36.20 -11.16 18.41
C ASN A 167 -36.23 -12.60 17.86
N SER A 168 -35.60 -12.88 16.72
CA SER A 168 -35.67 -14.20 16.09
C SER A 168 -34.51 -14.51 15.14
N ILE A 169 -34.13 -15.78 15.09
CA ILE A 169 -33.33 -16.35 14.01
C ILE A 169 -34.27 -16.94 12.96
N GLN A 170 -34.03 -16.64 11.69
CA GLN A 170 -34.89 -17.03 10.57
C GLN A 170 -34.10 -17.61 9.40
N ILE A 171 -34.68 -18.64 8.79
CA ILE A 171 -34.31 -19.15 7.47
C ILE A 171 -35.54 -18.94 6.58
N TYR A 172 -35.37 -18.16 5.52
CA TYR A 172 -36.43 -17.75 4.62
C TYR A 172 -36.16 -18.23 3.19
N LYS A 173 -37.18 -18.73 2.51
CA LYS A 173 -37.16 -19.00 1.08
C LYS A 173 -38.55 -18.87 0.47
N GLY A 174 -38.81 -17.76 -0.22
CA GLY A 174 -40.13 -17.49 -0.78
C GLY A 174 -41.19 -17.52 0.33
N SER A 175 -42.26 -18.29 0.18
CA SER A 175 -43.30 -18.41 1.22
C SER A 175 -42.96 -19.39 2.37
N GLY A 176 -41.76 -19.98 2.35
CA GLY A 176 -41.28 -20.90 3.38
C GLY A 176 -40.43 -20.18 4.42
N VAL A 177 -40.72 -20.42 5.70
CA VAL A 177 -39.98 -19.85 6.84
C VAL A 177 -39.74 -20.93 7.88
N VAL A 178 -38.52 -20.99 8.38
CA VAL A 178 -38.20 -21.63 9.66
C VAL A 178 -37.72 -20.53 10.59
N GLN A 179 -38.39 -20.34 11.72
CA GLN A 179 -38.15 -19.24 12.64
C GLN A 179 -38.10 -19.75 14.07
N ILE A 180 -37.16 -19.25 14.85
CA ILE A 180 -37.10 -19.46 16.30
C ILE A 180 -37.11 -18.09 16.97
N THR A 181 -38.01 -17.91 17.93
CA THR A 181 -38.12 -16.75 18.80
C THR A 181 -37.83 -17.16 20.24
N ASN A 182 -37.91 -16.21 21.18
CA ASN A 182 -37.79 -16.52 22.61
C ASN A 182 -38.94 -17.40 23.15
N THR A 183 -40.09 -17.47 22.47
CA THR A 183 -41.30 -18.14 22.98
C THR A 183 -41.79 -19.28 22.10
N GLU A 184 -41.45 -19.28 20.81
CA GLU A 184 -41.96 -20.24 19.83
C GLU A 184 -40.91 -20.61 18.77
N ALA A 185 -40.94 -21.87 18.33
CA ALA A 185 -40.28 -22.34 17.11
C ALA A 185 -41.35 -22.67 16.05
N VAL A 186 -41.18 -22.16 14.84
CA VAL A 186 -42.16 -22.20 13.75
C VAL A 186 -41.51 -22.78 12.50
N ILE A 187 -42.19 -23.75 11.87
CA ILE A 187 -41.96 -24.14 10.48
C ILE A 187 -43.24 -23.77 9.72
N GLN A 188 -43.14 -22.87 8.76
CA GLN A 188 -44.28 -22.37 7.99
C GLN A 188 -44.03 -22.50 6.49
N PHE A 189 -45.06 -22.90 5.76
CA PHE A 189 -45.10 -22.82 4.31
C PHE A 189 -46.48 -22.37 3.85
N GLY A 190 -46.58 -21.13 3.37
CA GLY A 190 -47.87 -20.51 3.06
C GLY A 190 -48.77 -20.43 4.31
N SER A 191 -49.95 -21.05 4.25
CA SER A 191 -50.93 -21.09 5.35
C SER A 191 -50.72 -22.24 6.35
N TYR A 192 -49.87 -23.21 6.04
CA TYR A 192 -49.61 -24.36 6.90
C TYR A 192 -48.44 -24.06 7.84
N SER A 193 -48.57 -24.48 9.10
CA SER A 193 -47.49 -24.31 10.07
C SER A 193 -47.42 -25.42 11.11
N VAL A 194 -46.22 -25.63 11.65
CA VAL A 194 -45.97 -26.40 12.87
C VAL A 194 -45.32 -25.43 13.86
N ILE A 195 -45.94 -25.26 15.02
CA ILE A 195 -45.54 -24.30 16.03
C ILE A 195 -45.33 -25.04 17.34
N LEU A 196 -44.11 -25.00 17.87
CA LEU A 196 -43.79 -25.49 19.21
C LEU A 196 -43.62 -24.29 20.14
N ASN A 197 -44.31 -24.28 21.26
CA ASN A 197 -44.18 -23.26 22.29
C ASN A 197 -44.34 -23.85 23.71
N GLY A 198 -44.38 -23.00 24.74
CA GLY A 198 -44.53 -23.43 26.13
C GLY A 198 -45.80 -24.24 26.44
N SER A 199 -46.81 -24.18 25.56
CA SER A 199 -48.07 -24.92 25.67
C SER A 199 -48.12 -26.19 24.81
N GLY A 200 -47.01 -26.56 24.14
CA GLY A 200 -46.91 -27.78 23.34
C GLY A 200 -46.81 -27.53 21.84
N ILE A 201 -47.30 -28.49 21.04
CA ILE A 201 -47.19 -28.47 19.57
C ILE A 201 -48.55 -28.13 18.97
N ARG A 202 -48.61 -27.05 18.19
CA ARG A 202 -49.77 -26.63 17.40
C ARG A 202 -49.52 -26.85 15.92
N LEU A 203 -50.48 -27.45 15.22
CA LEU A 203 -50.48 -27.61 13.77
C LEU A 203 -51.48 -26.61 13.14
N GLY A 204 -50.98 -25.59 12.44
CA GLY A 204 -51.80 -24.57 11.78
C GLY A 204 -52.15 -24.95 10.34
N GLY A 205 -53.34 -24.53 9.88
CA GLY A 205 -53.84 -24.84 8.54
C GLY A 205 -54.46 -26.23 8.40
N VAL A 206 -54.55 -27.00 9.49
CA VAL A 206 -55.32 -28.27 9.53
C VAL A 206 -56.79 -27.93 9.74
N GLY A 207 -57.66 -28.31 8.78
CA GLY A 207 -59.09 -28.10 8.91
C GLY A 207 -59.67 -28.86 10.09
N THR A 208 -60.31 -28.16 11.03
CA THR A 208 -61.13 -28.77 12.08
C THR A 208 -62.43 -29.23 11.44
N GLY A 209 -62.41 -30.38 10.76
CA GLY A 209 -63.62 -30.98 10.19
C GLY A 209 -64.67 -31.18 11.27
N GLY A 210 -65.96 -31.06 10.90
CA GLY A 210 -67.10 -31.24 11.79
C GLY A 210 -67.11 -32.58 12.55
N SER A 211 -68.08 -32.72 13.47
CA SER A 211 -68.25 -33.86 14.38
C SER A 211 -67.81 -35.20 13.78
N GLY A 212 -66.77 -35.82 14.36
CA GLY A 212 -66.37 -37.20 14.06
C GLY A 212 -65.01 -37.41 13.40
N VAL A 213 -64.17 -36.38 13.22
CA VAL A 213 -62.77 -36.61 12.85
C VAL A 213 -62.01 -37.11 14.08
N THR A 214 -61.62 -38.39 14.09
CA THR A 214 -60.72 -38.95 15.11
C THR A 214 -59.36 -38.31 14.93
N ALA A 215 -59.12 -37.23 15.66
CA ALA A 215 -57.83 -36.57 15.69
C ALA A 215 -56.76 -37.61 16.09
N LEU A 216 -55.56 -37.48 15.50
CA LEU A 216 -54.32 -38.06 16.04
C LEU A 216 -54.39 -38.09 17.57
N GLY A 217 -54.00 -39.18 18.23
CA GLY A 217 -54.10 -39.33 19.69
C GLY A 217 -53.49 -38.14 20.43
N ILE A 218 -54.33 -37.17 20.75
CA ILE A 218 -54.02 -35.92 21.42
C ILE A 218 -54.63 -36.07 22.81
N THR A 219 -53.80 -35.93 23.84
CA THR A 219 -54.27 -35.96 25.23
C THR A 219 -55.21 -34.77 25.50
N SER A 220 -56.01 -34.81 26.56
CA SER A 220 -57.00 -33.75 26.87
C SER A 220 -56.41 -32.36 27.11
N ASP A 221 -55.08 -32.25 27.22
CA ASP A 221 -54.27 -31.04 27.31
C ASP A 221 -53.57 -30.64 25.99
N GLY A 222 -53.86 -31.32 24.87
CA GLY A 222 -53.43 -30.91 23.53
C GLY A 222 -52.08 -31.47 23.04
N TYR A 223 -51.42 -32.34 23.79
CA TYR A 223 -50.09 -32.87 23.43
C TYR A 223 -50.16 -34.19 22.64
N VAL A 224 -49.24 -34.32 21.67
CA VAL A 224 -48.94 -35.61 21.01
C VAL A 224 -47.85 -36.31 21.83
N ARG A 225 -48.18 -37.38 22.56
CA ARG A 225 -47.20 -38.21 23.31
C ARG A 225 -47.05 -39.58 22.65
N LYS A 226 -45.84 -40.15 22.69
CA LYS A 226 -45.63 -41.57 22.38
C LYS A 226 -46.33 -42.38 23.48
N MET A 227 -47.41 -43.08 23.13
CA MET A 227 -48.00 -44.07 24.05
C MET A 227 -46.97 -45.20 24.24
N SER A 228 -46.70 -45.55 25.50
CA SER A 228 -45.84 -46.67 25.89
C SER A 228 -46.35 -47.99 25.33
#